data_AF-A0A6B1F886-F1
#
_entry.id   AF-A0A6B1F886-F1
#
_cell.length_a   1.000
_cell.length_b   1.000
_cell.length_c   1.000
_cell.angle_alpha   90.00
_cell.angle_beta   90.00
_cell.angle_gamma   90.00
#
_symmetry.space_group_name_H-M   'P 1'
#
loop_
_entity.id
_entity.type
_entity.pdbx_description
1 polymer ?
#
loop_
_entity_poly.entity_id
_entity_poly.type
_entity_poly.pdbx_seq_one_letter_code
_entity_poly.pdbx_strand_id
1 'polypeptide(L)' 'LSKIEKGDPSVSMRSYASALFVLGMIDHLVKLADASHDIVGRELEEENLPKRIKIPQGNKVEENE' A
#
# COMPACT_ATOMS: atom_id res chain seq x y z
N LEU A 1 20.55 6.04 -19.24
CA LEU A 1 20.26 6.87 -18.06
C LEU A 1 19.11 7.85 -18.30
N SER A 2 19.08 8.63 -19.39
CA SER A 2 18.02 9.63 -19.67
C SER A 2 16.57 9.17 -19.45
N LYS A 3 16.21 7.92 -19.75
CA LYS A 3 14.85 7.40 -19.45
C LYS A 3 14.55 7.28 -17.95
N ILE A 4 15.51 6.78 -17.18
CA ILE A 4 15.44 6.67 -15.71
C ILE A 4 15.31 8.07 -15.11
N GLU A 5 16.13 9.02 -15.57
CA GLU A 5 16.10 10.41 -15.09
C GLU A 5 14.77 11.11 -15.40
N LYS A 6 14.13 10.75 -16.52
CA LYS A 6 12.80 11.25 -16.91
C LYS A 6 11.64 10.51 -16.23
N GLY A 7 11.91 9.48 -15.43
CA GLY A 7 10.87 8.68 -14.81
C GLY A 7 10.01 7.90 -15.82
N ASP A 8 10.60 7.48 -16.95
CA ASP A 8 9.89 6.72 -17.98
C ASP A 8 9.34 5.39 -17.42
N PRO A 9 8.01 5.15 -17.46
CA PRO A 9 7.40 3.94 -16.90
C PRO A 9 7.71 2.67 -17.71
N SER A 10 8.25 2.78 -18.92
CA SER A 10 8.70 1.63 -19.72
C SER A 10 10.00 1.01 -19.20
N VAL A 11 10.73 1.72 -18.33
CA VAL A 11 11.96 1.21 -17.74
C VAL A 11 11.63 0.20 -16.64
N SER A 12 12.34 -0.93 -16.65
CA SER A 12 12.14 -1.96 -15.64
C SER A 12 12.45 -1.46 -14.23
N MET A 13 11.62 -1.88 -13.26
CA MET A 13 11.80 -1.49 -11.85
C MET A 13 13.18 -1.91 -11.29
N ARG A 14 13.76 -3.01 -11.80
CA ARG A 14 15.13 -3.44 -11.48
C ARG A 14 16.16 -2.34 -11.79
N SER A 15 15.99 -1.62 -12.90
CA SER A 15 16.93 -0.58 -13.30
C SER A 15 16.90 0.62 -12.35
N TYR A 16 15.70 1.02 -11.90
CA TYR A 16 15.53 2.04 -10.87
C TYR A 16 16.12 1.59 -9.53
N ALA A 17 15.85 0.36 -9.10
CA ALA A 17 16.40 -0.20 -7.87
C ALA A 17 17.94 -0.22 -7.86
N SER A 18 18.56 -0.64 -8.96
CA SER A 18 20.03 -0.62 -9.08
C SER A 18 20.61 0.80 -8.98
N ALA A 19 19.98 1.79 -9.62
CA ALA A 19 20.43 3.18 -9.53
C ALA A 19 20.32 3.73 -8.11
N LEU A 20 19.18 3.51 -7.44
CA LEU A 20 18.98 3.94 -6.05
C LEU A 20 19.93 3.24 -5.07
N PHE A 21 20.23 1.96 -5.30
CA PHE A 21 21.19 1.20 -4.49
C PHE A 21 22.60 1.81 -4.56
N VAL A 22 23.09 2.10 -5.77
CA VAL A 22 24.42 2.71 -5.95
C VAL A 22 24.49 4.11 -5.33
N LEU A 23 23.38 4.85 -5.30
CA LEU A 23 23.28 6.17 -4.67
C LEU A 23 23.06 6.12 -3.15
N GLY A 24 22.92 4.94 -2.54
CA GLY A 24 22.62 4.79 -1.11
C GLY A 24 21.21 5.24 -0.73
N MET A 25 20.26 5.24 -1.68
CA MET A 25 18.88 5.72 -1.52
C MET A 25 17.86 4.58 -1.48
N ILE A 26 18.27 3.37 -1.12
CA ILE A 26 17.41 2.18 -1.20
C ILE A 26 16.18 2.28 -0.27
N ASP A 27 16.26 3.02 0.83
CA ASP A 27 15.14 3.22 1.76
C ASP A 27 13.96 3.94 1.12
N HIS A 28 14.20 4.74 0.07
CA HIS A 28 13.14 5.41 -0.68
C HIS A 28 12.28 4.42 -1.45
N LEU A 29 12.86 3.28 -1.88
CA LEU A 29 12.12 2.21 -2.53
C LEU A 29 11.15 1.52 -1.57
N VAL A 30 11.53 1.37 -0.30
CA VAL A 30 10.66 0.79 0.74
C VAL A 30 9.44 1.68 0.97
N LYS A 31 9.65 2.99 1.04
CA LYS A 31 8.57 3.98 1.21
C LYS A 31 7.62 4.05 0.01
N LEU A 32 8.09 3.72 -1.19
CA LEU A 32 7.26 3.75 -2.40
C LEU A 32 6.10 2.74 -2.35
N ALA A 33 6.30 1.59 -1.71
CA ALA A 33 5.27 0.55 -1.57
C ALA A 33 4.51 0.63 -0.24
N ASP A 34 4.77 1.64 0.58
CA ASP A 34 4.10 1.82 1.86
C ASP A 34 2.68 2.38 1.65
N ALA A 35 1.69 1.52 1.85
CA ALA A 35 0.27 1.87 1.71
C ALA A 35 -0.17 3.03 2.63
N SER A 36 0.53 3.26 3.74
CA SER A 36 0.21 4.41 4.61
C SER A 36 0.45 5.76 3.92
N HIS A 37 1.33 5.79 2.92
CA HIS A 37 1.65 6.98 2.13
C HIS A 37 0.86 7.05 0.81
N ASP A 38 0.11 6.01 0.44
CA ASP A 38 -0.75 5.98 -0.74
C ASP A 38 -2.14 6.56 -0.44
N ILE A 39 -2.24 7.88 -0.46
CA ILE A 39 -3.49 8.60 -0.16
C ILE A 39 -4.61 8.19 -1.13
N VAL A 40 -4.31 8.09 -2.42
CA VAL A 40 -5.30 7.78 -3.46
C VAL A 40 -5.80 6.34 -3.30
N GLY A 41 -4.88 5.39 -3.10
CA GLY A 41 -5.26 3.99 -2.84
C GLY A 41 -6.15 3.86 -1.62
N ARG A 42 -5.83 4.59 -0.54
CA ARG A 42 -6.63 4.59 0.69
C ARG A 42 -8.02 5.17 0.51
N GLU A 43 -8.15 6.28 -0.24
CA GLU A 43 -9.47 6.86 -0.56
C GLU A 43 -10.34 5.88 -1.34
N LEU A 44 -9.75 5.20 -2.34
CA LEU A 44 -10.46 4.17 -3.11
C LEU A 44 -10.84 2.97 -2.24
N GLU A 45 -9.97 2.52 -1.34
CA GLU A 45 -10.29 1.45 -0.40
C GLU A 45 -11.42 1.86 0.55
N GLU A 46 -11.43 3.10 1.04
CA GLU A 46 -12.47 3.65 1.91
C GLU A 46 -13.84 3.67 1.19
N GLU A 47 -13.87 4.06 -0.09
CA GLU A 47 -15.09 4.00 -0.92
C GLU A 47 -15.61 2.56 -1.10
N ASN A 48 -14.70 1.58 -1.15
CA ASN A 48 -15.03 0.17 -1.29
C ASN A 48 -15.45 -0.49 0.03
N LEU A 49 -15.31 0.19 1.17
CA LEU A 49 -15.70 -0.37 2.47
C LEU A 49 -17.21 -0.65 2.53
N PRO A 50 -17.61 -1.74 3.22
CA PRO A 50 -19.02 -2.05 3.40
C PRO A 50 -19.71 -0.96 4.22
N LYS A 51 -20.74 -0.33 3.64
CA LYS A 51 -21.55 0.71 4.30
C LYS A 51 -22.27 0.25 5.58
N ARG A 52 -22.39 -1.07 5.76
CA ARG A 52 -23.01 -1.67 6.94
C ARG A 52 -22.36 -3.01 7.24
N ILE A 53 -21.86 -3.14 8.47
CA ILE A 53 -21.36 -4.40 9.03
C ILE A 53 -22.47 -4.99 9.91
N LYS A 54 -22.87 -6.23 9.66
CA LYS A 54 -23.77 -6.97 10.56
C LYS A 54 -22.90 -7.73 11.54
N ILE A 55 -22.97 -7.36 12.82
CA ILE A 55 -22.34 -8.14 13.88
C ILE A 55 -23.14 -9.44 14.02
N PRO A 56 -22.52 -10.62 13.88
CA PRO A 56 -23.21 -11.87 14.16
C PRO A 56 -23.62 -11.88 15.64
N GLN A 57 -24.91 -12.01 15.92
CA GLN A 57 -25.40 -12.21 17.28
C GLN A 57 -24.99 -13.62 17.72
N GLY A 58 -23.82 -13.71 18.38
CA GLY A 58 -23.48 -14.88 19.17
C GLY A 58 -24.53 -15.02 20.27
N ASN A 59 -25.11 -16.21 20.37
CA ASN A 59 -26.09 -16.58 21.38
C ASN A 59 -25.70 -15.97 22.74
N LYS A 60 -26.65 -15.22 23.34
CA LYS A 60 -26.56 -14.86 24.75
C LYS A 60 -26.31 -16.15 25.51
N VAL A 61 -25.11 -16.32 26.07
CA VAL A 61 -24.85 -17.37 27.03
C VAL A 61 -25.74 -17.01 28.23
N GLU A 62 -26.82 -17.78 28.39
CA GLU A 62 -27.62 -17.79 29.60
C GLU A 62 -26.75 -18.40 30.71
N GLU A 63 -26.03 -17.54 31.43
CA GLU A 63 -25.52 -17.89 32.75
C GLU A 63 -26.69 -17.74 33.74
N ASN A 64 -27.37 -18.87 33.99
CA ASN A 64 -28.31 -19.03 35.09
C ASN A 64 -27.53 -19.32 36.39
N GLU A 65 -27.97 -18.62 37.45
CA GLU A 65 -27.85 -18.90 38.91
C GLU A 65 -26.46 -19.12 39.56
#